data_AF-A0AA47GH24-F1
#
_entry.id   AF-A0AA47GH24-F1
#
_cell.length_a   1.000
_cell.length_b   1.000
_cell.length_c   1.000
_cell.angle_alpha   90.00
_cell.angle_beta   90.00
_cell.angle_gamma   90.00
#
_symmetry.space_group_name_H-M   'P 1'
#
loop_
_entity.id
_entity.type
_entity.pdbx_description
1 polymer ?
#
loop_
_entity_poly.entity_id
_entity_poly.type
_entity_poly.pdbx_seq_one_letter_code
_entity_poly.pdbx_strand_id
1 'polypeptide(L)'
;MILLRDIGRIIIITNTILAFYIVFHRRRSVSTTWAWLIILLVFPVLGMIIYGFFGRGISQENIFAINKQHHIGLRNVQKSITAAPKKISTSDTSNKAKMVVHFFDHDGESPLSKNNHVKLYTDGEIMFRDMMRDIKKAKQSVNVEFYTFYNDEIGNDFLDLLIKKAQEGVSVRLLYDAWGSMGATKAWFDQLRKAGGVVLPFITSRNMITRYRINYHLHRKIVVVDGKTSWTGGFNIGDQYLSRKKKFGYWRDSQVRIVGSASLLLQERFVMDWNASIQKENQVITFNTILFPNLDENDIHRGDVATQIVSDGPDSYNANMRNGIMRLMSLAKKRVWIQTPYLIPDDAMFATLQTIARSGVDLRIMIPCKPDHPFIYRATQWYANELSRYGIKIYIYNKGFIHAKTIVVDDTFSTVGSMNQDYRSYDLNFEDVAVFYDKNFTLEVAKSFEDDMKVSSLLTPEDIAKQGRWLKILQSFSRMLSPIL
;
A
#
# COMPACT_ATOMS: atom_id res chain seq x y z
N MET A 1 14.01 -48.17 -24.32
CA MET A 1 14.22 -47.82 -22.91
C MET A 1 15.39 -46.86 -22.67
N ILE A 2 16.49 -46.93 -23.45
CA ILE A 2 17.67 -46.05 -23.30
C ILE A 2 17.33 -44.57 -23.60
N LEU A 3 16.57 -44.32 -24.68
CA LEU A 3 16.21 -42.97 -25.13
C LEU A 3 15.47 -42.10 -24.08
N LEU A 4 14.51 -42.67 -23.34
CA LEU A 4 13.73 -41.95 -22.32
C LEU A 4 14.58 -41.56 -21.10
N ARG A 5 15.52 -42.42 -20.71
CA ARG A 5 16.42 -42.15 -19.58
C ARG A 5 17.39 -41.02 -19.91
N ASP A 6 17.88 -40.99 -21.15
CA ASP A 6 18.82 -39.96 -21.60
C ASP A 6 18.11 -38.62 -21.79
N ILE A 7 16.86 -38.61 -22.29
CA ILE A 7 16.01 -37.40 -22.32
C ILE A 7 15.78 -36.85 -20.90
N GLY A 8 15.44 -37.70 -19.93
CA GLY A 8 15.25 -37.26 -18.54
C GLY A 8 16.51 -36.65 -17.93
N ARG A 9 17.68 -37.24 -18.19
CA ARG A 9 18.98 -36.70 -17.74
C ARG A 9 19.29 -35.35 -18.38
N ILE A 10 19.06 -35.21 -19.68
CA ILE A 10 19.24 -33.95 -20.40
C ILE A 10 18.34 -32.87 -19.79
N ILE A 11 17.06 -33.16 -19.57
CA ILE A 11 16.11 -32.20 -18.96
C ILE A 11 16.61 -31.75 -17.59
N ILE A 12 17.04 -32.66 -16.72
CA ILE A 12 17.52 -32.32 -15.38
C ILE A 12 18.81 -31.47 -15.43
N ILE A 13 19.78 -31.86 -16.27
CA ILE A 13 21.05 -31.12 -16.42
C ILE A 13 20.77 -29.71 -16.96
N THR A 14 19.99 -29.60 -18.03
CA THR A 14 19.61 -28.31 -18.62
C THR A 14 18.84 -27.44 -17.63
N ASN A 15 17.86 -28.01 -16.92
CA ASN A 15 17.11 -27.29 -15.88
C ASN A 15 18.02 -26.79 -14.76
N THR A 16 18.99 -27.60 -14.33
CA THR A 16 19.96 -27.23 -13.29
C THR A 16 20.83 -26.06 -13.76
N ILE A 17 21.42 -26.14 -14.95
CA ILE A 17 22.23 -25.04 -15.52
C ILE A 17 21.40 -23.75 -15.61
N LEU A 18 20.16 -23.86 -16.11
CA LEU A 18 19.25 -22.72 -16.20
C LEU A 18 18.87 -22.16 -14.83
N ALA A 19 18.64 -23.01 -13.82
CA ALA A 19 18.30 -22.58 -12.47
C ALA A 19 19.42 -21.72 -11.87
N PHE A 20 20.67 -22.18 -11.97
CA PHE A 20 21.83 -21.41 -11.52
C PHE A 20 21.99 -20.12 -12.32
N TYR A 21 21.91 -20.17 -13.65
CA TYR A 21 21.98 -18.96 -14.48
C TYR A 21 20.92 -17.93 -14.07
N ILE A 22 19.65 -18.34 -13.96
CA ILE A 22 18.52 -17.47 -13.64
C ILE A 22 18.68 -16.80 -12.27
N VAL A 23 19.04 -17.59 -11.26
CA VAL A 23 19.12 -17.14 -9.87
C VAL A 23 20.31 -16.22 -9.66
N PHE A 24 21.48 -16.53 -10.23
CA PHE A 24 22.69 -15.72 -10.06
C PHE A 24 22.80 -14.54 -11.02
N HIS A 25 22.05 -14.54 -12.13
CA HIS A 25 22.04 -13.41 -13.06
C HIS A 25 21.28 -12.18 -12.51
N ARG A 26 20.40 -12.37 -11.52
CA ARG A 26 19.64 -11.26 -10.90
C ARG A 26 20.10 -11.02 -9.47
N ARG A 27 20.33 -9.76 -9.12
CA ARG A 27 20.53 -9.36 -7.72
C ARG A 27 19.22 -9.53 -6.96
N ARG A 28 19.24 -10.35 -5.92
CA ARG A 28 18.14 -10.57 -4.96
C ARG A 28 18.73 -10.74 -3.57
N SER A 29 17.89 -10.66 -2.55
CA SER A 29 18.29 -11.11 -1.21
C SER A 29 18.75 -12.56 -1.26
N VAL A 30 19.67 -12.92 -0.36
CA VAL A 30 20.20 -14.28 -0.28
C VAL A 30 19.09 -15.30 -0.01
N SER A 31 18.10 -14.93 0.82
CA SER A 31 16.94 -15.77 1.12
C SER A 31 16.06 -16.01 -0.10
N THR A 32 15.73 -14.98 -0.88
CA THR A 32 14.95 -15.13 -2.12
C THR A 32 15.71 -15.95 -3.16
N THR A 33 17.03 -15.78 -3.26
CA THR A 33 17.93 -16.58 -4.12
C THR A 33 17.82 -18.07 -3.78
N TRP A 34 17.96 -18.44 -2.50
CA TRP A 34 17.83 -19.83 -2.06
C TRP A 34 16.42 -20.39 -2.26
N ALA A 35 15.38 -19.62 -1.96
CA ALA A 35 13.99 -20.05 -2.17
C ALA A 35 13.73 -20.44 -3.63
N TRP A 36 14.17 -19.60 -4.57
CA TRP A 36 14.04 -19.90 -6.00
C TRP A 36 14.92 -21.06 -6.44
N LEU A 37 16.16 -21.15 -5.96
CA LEU A 37 17.05 -22.25 -6.30
C LEU A 37 16.47 -23.59 -5.88
N ILE A 38 15.89 -23.68 -4.66
CA ILE A 38 15.23 -24.89 -4.17
C ILE A 38 14.04 -25.26 -5.06
N ILE A 39 13.14 -24.31 -5.36
CA ILE A 39 11.96 -24.57 -6.20
C ILE A 39 12.39 -25.07 -7.59
N LEU A 40 13.39 -24.43 -8.19
CA LEU A 40 13.87 -24.75 -9.53
C LEU A 40 14.57 -26.11 -9.60
N LEU A 41 15.29 -26.52 -8.55
CA LEU A 41 15.99 -27.80 -8.50
C LEU A 41 15.09 -28.97 -8.09
N VAL A 42 14.19 -28.77 -7.12
CA VAL A 42 13.30 -29.82 -6.61
C VAL A 42 12.19 -30.16 -7.61
N PHE A 43 11.71 -29.16 -8.36
CA PHE A 43 10.66 -29.33 -9.36
C PHE A 43 11.18 -28.95 -10.76
N PRO A 44 11.94 -29.83 -11.45
CA PRO A 44 12.38 -29.56 -12.81
C PRO A 44 11.19 -29.27 -13.74
N VAL A 45 11.35 -28.32 -14.67
CA VAL A 45 10.29 -27.82 -15.57
C VAL A 45 9.16 -27.09 -14.86
N LEU A 46 8.48 -27.69 -13.87
CA LEU A 46 7.39 -27.04 -13.13
C LEU A 46 7.89 -25.81 -12.35
N GLY A 47 9.04 -25.92 -11.70
CA GLY A 47 9.70 -24.81 -11.02
C GLY A 47 10.05 -23.67 -11.98
N MET A 48 10.40 -23.97 -13.25
CA MET A 48 10.65 -22.96 -14.28
C MET A 48 9.37 -22.25 -14.71
N ILE A 49 8.24 -22.98 -14.75
CA ILE A 49 6.91 -22.39 -15.00
C ILE A 49 6.54 -21.47 -13.82
N ILE A 50 6.67 -21.95 -12.58
CA ILE A 50 6.40 -21.16 -11.36
C ILE A 50 7.30 -19.91 -11.32
N TYR A 51 8.61 -20.06 -11.59
CA TYR A 51 9.53 -18.93 -11.69
C TYR A 51 9.14 -17.98 -12.81
N GLY A 52 8.66 -18.51 -13.92
CA GLY A 52 8.07 -17.73 -15.01
C GLY A 52 7.07 -16.73 -14.46
N PHE A 53 6.02 -17.19 -13.77
CA PHE A 53 4.92 -16.36 -13.29
C PHE A 53 5.24 -15.49 -12.07
N PHE A 54 5.96 -16.02 -11.09
CA PHE A 54 6.16 -15.38 -9.77
C PHE A 54 7.61 -14.95 -9.54
N GLY A 55 8.56 -15.56 -10.23
CA GLY A 55 9.98 -15.27 -10.03
C GLY A 55 10.47 -14.09 -10.83
N ARG A 56 9.87 -13.75 -11.97
CA ARG A 56 10.37 -12.70 -12.86
C ARG A 56 10.10 -11.29 -12.33
N GLY A 57 11.10 -10.42 -12.41
CA GLY A 57 10.94 -9.01 -12.09
C GLY A 57 10.16 -8.20 -13.14
N ILE A 58 9.86 -6.92 -12.85
CA ILE A 58 9.16 -6.01 -13.77
C ILE A 58 9.89 -5.96 -15.12
N SER A 59 9.14 -5.80 -16.22
CA SER A 59 9.73 -5.58 -17.55
C SER A 59 10.42 -4.21 -17.61
N GLN A 60 11.55 -4.16 -18.33
CA GLN A 60 12.26 -2.89 -18.57
C GLN A 60 11.37 -1.86 -19.28
N GLU A 61 10.46 -2.31 -20.16
CA GLU A 61 9.44 -1.45 -20.77
C GLU A 61 8.51 -0.78 -19.75
N ASN A 62 8.05 -1.54 -18.74
CA ASN A 62 7.17 -1.00 -17.72
C ASN A 62 7.94 -0.04 -16.80
N ILE A 63 9.16 -0.39 -16.40
CA ILE A 63 10.05 0.49 -15.63
C ILE A 63 10.29 1.79 -16.41
N PHE A 64 10.61 1.70 -17.71
CA PHE A 64 10.80 2.86 -18.55
C PHE A 64 9.53 3.72 -18.66
N ALA A 65 8.36 3.10 -18.84
CA ALA A 65 7.09 3.82 -18.93
C ALA A 65 6.73 4.56 -17.63
N ILE A 66 7.05 3.97 -16.46
CA ILE A 66 6.89 4.60 -15.16
C ILE A 66 7.90 5.75 -14.98
N ASN A 67 9.19 5.48 -15.23
CA ASN A 67 10.27 6.47 -15.05
C ASN A 67 10.21 7.63 -16.06
N LYS A 68 9.57 7.46 -17.22
CA LYS A 68 9.39 8.56 -18.20
C LYS A 68 8.46 9.66 -17.66
N GLN A 69 7.62 9.36 -16.68
CA GLN A 69 6.58 10.29 -16.21
C GLN A 69 7.12 11.50 -15.45
N HIS A 70 8.32 11.39 -14.87
CA HIS A 70 8.97 12.50 -14.15
C HIS A 70 9.26 13.72 -15.05
N HIS A 71 9.22 13.55 -16.38
CA HIS A 71 9.54 14.60 -17.36
C HIS A 71 8.32 15.32 -17.97
N ILE A 72 7.07 14.93 -17.66
CA ILE A 72 5.85 15.41 -18.37
C ILE A 72 5.29 16.72 -17.77
N GLY A 73 6.13 17.54 -17.13
CA GLY A 73 5.74 18.86 -16.62
C GLY A 73 5.04 18.88 -15.26
N LEU A 74 5.00 17.73 -14.55
CA LEU A 74 4.49 17.63 -13.18
C LEU A 74 5.38 18.32 -12.14
N ARG A 75 6.66 18.57 -12.45
CA ARG A 75 7.61 19.35 -11.62
C ARG A 75 7.07 20.72 -11.18
N ASN A 76 6.09 21.28 -11.90
CA ASN A 76 5.44 22.53 -11.51
C ASN A 76 4.54 22.38 -10.27
N VAL A 77 3.94 21.22 -10.04
CA VAL A 77 3.16 20.90 -8.84
C VAL A 77 4.06 20.93 -7.62
N GLN A 78 5.16 20.18 -7.66
CA GLN A 78 6.17 20.18 -6.60
C GLN A 78 6.66 21.59 -6.30
N LYS A 79 7.11 22.35 -7.32
CA LYS A 79 7.53 23.75 -7.14
C LYS A 79 6.47 24.65 -6.51
N SER A 80 5.19 24.45 -6.85
CA SER A 80 4.09 25.24 -6.29
C SER A 80 3.88 24.96 -4.80
N ILE A 81 4.09 23.71 -4.36
CA ILE A 81 3.98 23.31 -2.95
C ILE A 81 5.25 23.74 -2.17
N THR A 82 6.44 23.60 -2.75
CA THR A 82 7.71 23.93 -2.05
C THR A 82 7.93 25.44 -1.86
N ALA A 83 7.29 26.30 -2.66
CA ALA A 83 7.52 27.75 -2.63
C ALA A 83 6.76 28.49 -1.50
N ALA A 84 5.90 27.81 -0.73
CA ALA A 84 4.97 28.42 0.23
C ALA A 84 5.40 28.27 1.72
N PRO A 85 4.81 28.97 2.72
CA PRO A 85 5.51 30.00 3.49
C PRO A 85 6.23 29.51 4.77
N LYS A 86 7.15 30.38 5.25
CA LYS A 86 7.90 30.31 6.53
C LYS A 86 7.06 30.43 7.81
N LYS A 87 5.74 30.68 7.72
CA LYS A 87 4.86 30.76 8.90
C LYS A 87 4.56 29.34 9.42
N ILE A 88 4.70 29.21 10.73
CA ILE A 88 4.67 27.94 11.46
C ILE A 88 3.20 27.59 11.72
N SER A 89 2.69 26.61 10.96
CA SER A 89 1.51 25.82 11.35
C SER A 89 1.74 25.21 12.74
N THR A 90 0.70 24.84 13.47
CA THR A 90 0.85 24.06 14.73
C THR A 90 1.52 22.71 14.51
N SER A 91 1.66 22.30 13.24
CA SER A 91 2.41 21.14 12.81
C SER A 91 3.87 21.18 13.27
N ASP A 92 4.36 20.04 13.75
CA ASP A 92 5.70 19.85 14.26
C ASP A 92 6.75 19.99 13.15
N THR A 93 7.41 21.16 13.09
CA THR A 93 8.61 21.38 12.26
C THR A 93 9.91 21.29 13.08
N SER A 94 9.91 20.50 14.17
CA SER A 94 11.10 20.27 15.00
C SER A 94 12.26 19.70 14.18
N ASN A 95 13.45 19.71 14.78
CA ASN A 95 14.62 19.08 14.16
C ASN A 95 14.38 17.61 13.81
N LYS A 96 13.57 16.89 14.60
CA LYS A 96 13.17 15.51 14.27
C LYS A 96 12.34 15.47 12.98
N ALA A 97 11.31 16.32 12.88
CA ALA A 97 10.46 16.40 11.70
C ALA A 97 11.26 16.76 10.44
N LYS A 98 12.19 17.73 10.53
CA LYS A 98 13.06 18.11 9.41
C LYS A 98 13.89 16.94 8.87
N MET A 99 14.37 16.04 9.74
CA MET A 99 15.13 14.87 9.31
C MET A 99 14.26 13.87 8.54
N VAL A 100 13.00 13.69 8.94
CA VAL A 100 12.07 12.79 8.24
C VAL A 100 11.60 13.42 6.94
N VAL A 101 11.24 14.70 6.97
CA VAL A 101 10.84 15.46 5.78
C VAL A 101 11.93 15.40 4.73
N HIS A 102 13.17 15.69 5.10
CA HIS A 102 14.32 15.59 4.18
C HIS A 102 14.56 14.16 3.70
N PHE A 103 14.31 13.14 4.53
CA PHE A 103 14.47 11.76 4.10
C PHE A 103 13.48 11.42 2.99
N PHE A 104 12.19 11.70 3.20
CA PHE A 104 11.16 11.38 2.22
C PHE A 104 11.23 12.28 0.98
N ASP A 105 11.66 13.53 1.13
CA ASP A 105 11.74 14.51 0.04
C ASP A 105 13.11 14.54 -0.66
N HIS A 106 13.94 13.49 -0.51
CA HIS A 106 15.31 13.49 -1.03
C HIS A 106 15.38 13.77 -2.55
N ASP A 107 14.44 13.22 -3.30
CA ASP A 107 14.34 13.38 -4.77
C ASP A 107 13.33 14.48 -5.17
N GLY A 108 12.79 15.24 -4.21
CA GLY A 108 11.77 16.27 -4.44
C GLY A 108 10.36 15.75 -4.71
N GLU A 109 10.14 14.44 -4.55
CA GLU A 109 8.89 13.77 -4.93
C GLU A 109 7.85 13.71 -3.82
N SER A 110 8.21 14.08 -2.60
CA SER A 110 7.32 14.05 -1.45
C SER A 110 7.48 15.33 -0.63
N PRO A 111 7.29 16.53 -1.22
CA PRO A 111 7.48 17.76 -0.49
C PRO A 111 6.48 17.87 0.67
N LEU A 112 6.88 18.54 1.74
CA LEU A 112 5.97 18.83 2.85
C LEU A 112 4.93 19.86 2.38
N SER A 113 3.67 19.45 2.35
CA SER A 113 2.54 20.33 2.07
C SER A 113 1.93 20.88 3.36
N LYS A 114 1.37 22.09 3.30
CA LYS A 114 0.54 22.69 4.34
C LYS A 114 -0.82 23.05 3.73
N ASN A 115 -1.63 23.77 4.49
CA ASN A 115 -3.03 24.05 4.20
C ASN A 115 -3.84 22.78 3.91
N ASN A 116 -3.78 21.79 4.81
CA ASN A 116 -4.54 20.56 4.67
C ASN A 116 -5.52 20.39 5.83
N HIS A 117 -6.80 20.26 5.48
CA HIS A 117 -7.79 19.73 6.39
C HIS A 117 -7.89 18.21 6.23
N VAL A 118 -7.53 17.48 7.28
CA VAL A 118 -7.48 16.01 7.28
C VAL A 118 -8.54 15.46 8.24
N LYS A 119 -9.27 14.45 7.79
CA LYS A 119 -10.23 13.70 8.62
C LYS A 119 -9.95 12.20 8.52
N LEU A 120 -9.80 11.54 9.68
CA LEU A 120 -9.63 10.10 9.79
C LEU A 120 -11.00 9.39 9.72
N TYR A 121 -11.04 8.26 9.05
CA TYR A 121 -12.17 7.34 9.03
C TYR A 121 -11.71 5.96 9.45
N THR A 122 -12.44 5.37 10.38
CA THR A 122 -12.19 4.02 10.92
C THR A 122 -13.29 3.02 10.58
N ASP A 123 -14.37 3.51 9.96
CA ASP A 123 -15.60 2.78 9.68
C ASP A 123 -15.98 2.95 8.20
N GLY A 124 -16.24 1.82 7.53
CA GLY A 124 -16.49 1.78 6.10
C GLY A 124 -17.78 2.50 5.68
N GLU A 125 -18.87 2.36 6.44
CA GLU A 125 -20.17 2.97 6.09
C GLU A 125 -20.07 4.51 6.08
N ILE A 126 -19.45 5.08 7.12
CA ILE A 126 -19.22 6.52 7.23
C ILE A 126 -18.26 7.01 6.14
N MET A 127 -17.20 6.24 5.87
CA MET A 127 -16.18 6.56 4.87
C MET A 127 -16.78 6.60 3.45
N PHE A 128 -17.45 5.53 3.03
CA PHE A 128 -18.05 5.44 1.69
C PHE A 128 -19.11 6.49 1.47
N ARG A 129 -19.99 6.71 2.45
CA ARG A 129 -21.02 7.76 2.38
C ARG A 129 -20.41 9.15 2.13
N ASP A 130 -19.37 9.51 2.89
CA ASP A 130 -18.74 10.82 2.78
C ASP A 130 -17.90 10.94 1.49
N MET A 131 -17.23 9.88 1.03
CA MET A 131 -16.52 9.81 -0.26
C MET A 131 -17.48 9.97 -1.44
N MET A 132 -18.55 9.19 -1.47
CA MET A 132 -19.58 9.28 -2.51
C MET A 132 -20.25 10.65 -2.53
N ARG A 133 -20.40 11.31 -1.36
CA ARG A 133 -20.89 12.70 -1.29
C ARG A 133 -19.93 13.68 -1.97
N ASP A 134 -18.62 13.53 -1.80
CA ASP A 134 -17.65 14.38 -2.49
C ASP A 134 -17.65 14.13 -4.00
N ILE A 135 -17.66 12.86 -4.44
CA ILE A 135 -17.81 12.51 -5.86
C ILE A 135 -19.10 13.09 -6.43
N LYS A 136 -20.21 13.03 -5.69
CA LYS A 136 -21.50 13.62 -6.10
C LYS A 136 -21.43 15.14 -6.26
N LYS A 137 -20.50 15.83 -5.57
CA LYS A 137 -20.30 17.28 -5.69
C LYS A 137 -19.33 17.67 -6.82
N ALA A 138 -18.58 16.71 -7.37
CA ALA A 138 -17.59 16.95 -8.41
C ALA A 138 -18.16 17.75 -9.59
N LYS A 139 -17.36 18.69 -10.09
CA LYS A 139 -17.72 19.61 -11.19
C LYS A 139 -16.85 19.47 -12.43
N GLN A 140 -15.62 19.02 -12.29
CA GLN A 140 -14.64 19.02 -13.38
C GLN A 140 -14.00 17.65 -13.59
N SER A 141 -13.56 16.98 -12.52
CA SER A 141 -12.92 15.68 -12.64
C SER A 141 -13.08 14.77 -11.42
N VAL A 142 -13.10 13.47 -11.69
CA VAL A 142 -13.01 12.41 -10.69
C VAL A 142 -11.99 11.39 -11.17
N ASN A 143 -10.88 11.27 -10.45
CA ASN A 143 -9.81 10.34 -10.74
C ASN A 143 -9.77 9.27 -9.65
N VAL A 144 -9.80 8.01 -10.04
CA VAL A 144 -9.98 6.87 -9.14
C VAL A 144 -8.92 5.82 -9.43
N GLU A 145 -8.24 5.34 -8.40
CA GLU A 145 -7.22 4.30 -8.46
C GLU A 145 -7.37 3.36 -7.28
N PHE A 146 -7.60 2.07 -7.54
CA PHE A 146 -7.70 1.07 -6.47
C PHE A 146 -7.08 -0.26 -6.86
N TYR A 147 -6.50 -0.94 -5.88
CA TYR A 147 -6.14 -2.36 -6.00
C TYR A 147 -7.35 -3.24 -6.31
N THR A 148 -8.42 -3.15 -5.51
CA THR A 148 -9.56 -4.06 -5.63
C THR A 148 -10.87 -3.33 -5.85
N PHE A 149 -11.57 -3.75 -6.90
CA PHE A 149 -13.02 -3.59 -7.06
C PHE A 149 -13.71 -4.95 -7.02
N TYR A 150 -14.78 -5.04 -6.24
CA TYR A 150 -15.73 -6.14 -6.31
C TYR A 150 -17.02 -5.70 -7.00
N ASN A 151 -17.56 -6.56 -7.86
CA ASN A 151 -18.89 -6.38 -8.44
C ASN A 151 -19.93 -6.87 -7.42
N ASP A 152 -20.13 -6.08 -6.37
CA ASP A 152 -21.12 -6.27 -5.31
C ASP A 152 -21.89 -4.96 -5.05
N GLU A 153 -22.69 -4.87 -3.98
CA GLU A 153 -23.65 -3.77 -3.83
C GLU A 153 -22.95 -2.40 -3.82
N ILE A 154 -21.98 -2.19 -2.90
CA ILE A 154 -21.23 -0.93 -2.86
C ILE A 154 -20.41 -0.69 -4.15
N GLY A 155 -19.89 -1.76 -4.77
CA GLY A 155 -19.15 -1.65 -6.02
C GLY A 155 -20.01 -1.12 -7.17
N ASN A 156 -21.26 -1.59 -7.26
CA ASN A 156 -22.22 -1.11 -8.26
C ASN A 156 -22.69 0.31 -7.94
N ASP A 157 -23.00 0.62 -6.68
CA ASP A 157 -23.36 1.99 -6.27
C ASP A 157 -22.25 3.01 -6.62
N PHE A 158 -20.99 2.63 -6.39
CA PHE A 158 -19.83 3.45 -6.73
C PHE A 158 -19.69 3.63 -8.24
N LEU A 159 -19.81 2.55 -9.01
CA LEU A 159 -19.73 2.59 -10.48
C LEU A 159 -20.87 3.41 -11.11
N ASP A 160 -22.10 3.27 -10.60
CA ASP A 160 -23.27 4.02 -11.05
C ASP A 160 -23.13 5.52 -10.79
N LEU A 161 -22.56 5.89 -9.64
CA LEU A 161 -22.23 7.29 -9.35
C LEU A 161 -21.20 7.86 -10.34
N LEU A 162 -20.17 7.09 -10.68
CA LEU A 162 -19.18 7.49 -11.69
C LEU A 162 -19.80 7.63 -13.08
N ILE A 163 -20.69 6.72 -13.47
CA ILE A 163 -21.44 6.78 -14.73
C ILE A 163 -22.26 8.07 -14.80
N LYS A 164 -23.01 8.36 -13.74
CA LYS A 164 -23.81 9.58 -13.66
C LYS A 164 -22.93 10.81 -13.81
N LYS A 165 -21.74 10.82 -13.20
CA LYS A 165 -20.81 11.95 -13.32
C LYS A 165 -20.23 12.11 -14.72
N ALA A 166 -19.88 11.02 -15.38
CA ALA A 166 -19.47 11.07 -16.78
C ALA A 166 -20.57 11.64 -17.69
N GLN A 167 -21.84 11.24 -17.47
CA GLN A 167 -23.00 11.77 -18.20
C GLN A 167 -23.27 13.26 -17.91
N GLU A 168 -22.96 13.74 -16.71
CA GLU A 168 -23.00 15.16 -16.35
C GLU A 168 -21.84 15.98 -16.96
N GLY A 169 -20.94 15.36 -17.72
CA GLY A 169 -19.80 16.01 -18.38
C GLY A 169 -18.53 16.11 -17.51
N VAL A 170 -18.52 15.49 -16.32
CA VAL A 170 -17.34 15.41 -15.46
C VAL A 170 -16.33 14.45 -16.07
N SER A 171 -15.04 14.82 -16.10
CA SER A 171 -14.00 13.93 -16.60
C SER A 171 -13.70 12.82 -15.59
N VAL A 172 -14.21 11.61 -15.87
CA VAL A 172 -14.05 10.44 -15.00
C VAL A 172 -12.97 9.50 -15.53
N ARG A 173 -11.96 9.23 -14.70
CA ARG A 173 -10.85 8.31 -14.99
C ARG A 173 -10.73 7.26 -13.89
N LEU A 174 -10.69 5.99 -14.26
CA LEU A 174 -10.55 4.86 -13.35
C LEU A 174 -9.37 3.98 -13.74
N LEU A 175 -8.47 3.78 -12.79
CA LEU A 175 -7.33 2.88 -12.84
C LEU A 175 -7.54 1.75 -11.82
N TYR A 176 -7.29 0.50 -12.21
CA TYR A 176 -7.49 -0.64 -11.30
C TYR A 176 -6.46 -1.74 -11.51
N ASP A 177 -6.20 -2.52 -10.46
CA ASP A 177 -5.45 -3.77 -10.59
C ASP A 177 -6.37 -4.89 -11.09
N ALA A 178 -6.07 -5.42 -12.28
CA ALA A 178 -6.89 -6.45 -12.90
C ALA A 178 -6.88 -7.78 -12.14
N TRP A 179 -5.85 -8.06 -11.34
CA TRP A 179 -5.75 -9.28 -10.54
C TRP A 179 -6.43 -9.15 -9.19
N GLY A 180 -6.25 -8.00 -8.53
CA GLY A 180 -6.89 -7.69 -7.25
C GLY A 180 -8.41 -7.54 -7.36
N SER A 181 -8.95 -7.25 -8.54
CA SER A 181 -10.37 -6.91 -8.76
C SER A 181 -11.19 -8.09 -9.31
N MET A 182 -11.22 -9.21 -8.58
CA MET A 182 -11.98 -10.39 -8.99
C MET A 182 -13.49 -10.08 -9.16
N GLY A 183 -14.02 -10.32 -10.36
CA GLY A 183 -15.42 -10.05 -10.71
C GLY A 183 -15.67 -8.70 -11.37
N ALA A 184 -14.74 -7.74 -11.24
CA ALA A 184 -14.75 -6.46 -11.95
C ALA A 184 -14.23 -6.62 -13.39
N THR A 185 -14.98 -7.35 -14.20
CA THR A 185 -14.56 -7.68 -15.57
C THR A 185 -14.52 -6.44 -16.47
N LYS A 186 -13.84 -6.56 -17.62
CA LYS A 186 -13.87 -5.52 -18.66
C LYS A 186 -15.31 -5.15 -19.03
N ALA A 187 -16.20 -6.13 -19.12
CA ALA A 187 -17.62 -5.94 -19.43
C ALA A 187 -18.36 -5.14 -18.35
N TRP A 188 -18.06 -5.38 -17.07
CA TRP A 188 -18.64 -4.61 -15.97
C TRP A 188 -18.27 -3.12 -16.06
N PHE A 189 -17.05 -2.79 -16.48
CA PHE A 189 -16.66 -1.39 -16.70
C PHE A 189 -17.13 -0.76 -18.03
N ASP A 190 -17.71 -1.54 -18.95
CA ASP A 190 -18.12 -1.01 -20.26
C ASP A 190 -19.27 0.00 -20.16
N GLN A 191 -20.10 -0.08 -19.13
CA GLN A 191 -21.12 0.93 -18.85
C GLN A 191 -20.51 2.32 -18.59
N LEU A 192 -19.43 2.40 -17.81
CA LEU A 192 -18.70 3.66 -17.59
C LEU A 192 -18.03 4.16 -18.88
N ARG A 193 -17.48 3.26 -19.70
CA ARG A 193 -16.90 3.64 -20.99
C ARG A 193 -17.94 4.23 -21.95
N LYS A 194 -19.12 3.61 -22.01
CA LYS A 194 -20.25 4.09 -22.84
C LYS A 194 -20.77 5.46 -22.37
N ALA A 195 -20.68 5.73 -21.08
CA ALA A 195 -21.05 7.02 -20.49
C ALA A 195 -20.00 8.14 -20.70
N GLY A 196 -18.85 7.83 -21.33
CA GLY A 196 -17.78 8.80 -21.60
C GLY A 196 -16.63 8.76 -20.58
N GLY A 197 -16.70 7.90 -19.56
CA GLY A 197 -15.58 7.67 -18.64
C GLY A 197 -14.46 6.84 -19.28
N VAL A 198 -13.26 6.92 -18.73
CA VAL A 198 -12.10 6.15 -19.21
C VAL A 198 -11.62 5.19 -18.13
N VAL A 199 -11.52 3.91 -18.48
CA VAL A 199 -11.13 2.84 -17.54
C VAL A 199 -9.94 2.05 -18.07
N LEU A 200 -8.83 2.03 -17.31
CA LEU A 200 -7.58 1.37 -17.65
C LEU A 200 -7.17 0.36 -16.57
N PRO A 201 -6.67 -0.84 -16.95
CA PRO A 201 -5.92 -1.67 -16.01
C PRO A 201 -4.53 -1.05 -15.77
N PHE A 202 -4.01 -1.17 -14.56
CA PHE A 202 -2.67 -0.72 -14.21
C PHE A 202 -1.60 -1.45 -15.04
N ILE A 203 -0.50 -0.74 -15.39
CA ILE A 203 0.53 -1.20 -16.34
C ILE A 203 1.10 -2.60 -16.03
N THR A 204 1.33 -2.93 -14.75
CA THR A 204 1.86 -4.24 -14.35
C THR A 204 0.78 -5.32 -14.27
N SER A 205 -0.48 -4.93 -14.07
CA SER A 205 -1.61 -5.85 -14.03
C SER A 205 -2.14 -6.24 -15.43
N ARG A 206 -1.66 -5.55 -16.48
CA ARG A 206 -2.06 -5.81 -17.86
C ARG A 206 -1.44 -7.10 -18.39
N ASN A 207 -2.29 -7.98 -18.93
CA ASN A 207 -1.85 -9.17 -19.66
C ASN A 207 -0.90 -10.07 -18.84
N MET A 208 -1.05 -10.13 -17.51
CA MET A 208 -0.12 -10.83 -16.60
C MET A 208 0.09 -12.31 -16.95
N ILE A 209 -0.97 -12.98 -17.44
CA ILE A 209 -0.91 -14.39 -17.83
C ILE A 209 -0.01 -14.57 -19.08
N THR A 210 -0.20 -13.76 -20.12
CA THR A 210 0.60 -13.86 -21.35
C THR A 210 2.02 -13.29 -21.16
N ARG A 211 2.22 -12.42 -20.17
CA ARG A 211 3.52 -11.82 -19.83
C ARG A 211 4.27 -12.55 -18.71
N TYR A 212 3.69 -13.59 -18.11
CA TYR A 212 4.22 -14.37 -16.99
C TYR A 212 4.79 -13.47 -15.87
N ARG A 213 4.02 -12.50 -15.36
CA ARG A 213 4.50 -11.58 -14.31
C ARG A 213 3.35 -11.21 -13.39
N ILE A 214 3.08 -12.06 -12.40
CA ILE A 214 1.93 -11.91 -11.52
C ILE A 214 2.25 -11.04 -10.30
N ASN A 215 3.51 -10.94 -9.89
CA ASN A 215 3.83 -10.47 -8.53
C ASN A 215 3.68 -8.96 -8.25
N TYR A 216 3.57 -8.12 -9.27
CA TYR A 216 3.66 -6.67 -9.12
C TYR A 216 2.29 -6.03 -9.24
N HIS A 217 1.75 -5.57 -8.12
CA HIS A 217 0.39 -5.08 -8.04
C HIS A 217 0.32 -3.62 -7.63
N LEU A 218 -0.64 -2.94 -8.24
CA LEU A 218 -1.10 -1.65 -7.74
C LEU A 218 -1.74 -1.88 -6.37
N HIS A 219 -1.18 -1.34 -5.30
CA HIS A 219 -1.77 -1.46 -3.96
C HIS A 219 -2.24 -0.12 -3.37
N ARG A 220 -2.21 0.96 -4.16
CA ARG A 220 -2.73 2.28 -3.77
C ARG A 220 -4.25 2.34 -3.83
N LYS A 221 -4.84 3.25 -3.06
CA LYS A 221 -6.29 3.52 -3.01
C LYS A 221 -6.54 5.02 -3.04
N ILE A 222 -6.46 5.61 -4.23
CA ILE A 222 -6.52 7.06 -4.41
C ILE A 222 -7.85 7.44 -5.06
N VAL A 223 -8.56 8.40 -4.47
CA VAL A 223 -9.64 9.12 -5.16
C VAL A 223 -9.31 10.60 -5.10
N VAL A 224 -9.32 11.29 -6.24
CA VAL A 224 -9.20 12.75 -6.28
C VAL A 224 -10.40 13.35 -7.00
N VAL A 225 -11.02 14.32 -6.35
CA VAL A 225 -12.17 15.08 -6.85
C VAL A 225 -11.72 16.53 -7.09
N ASP A 226 -11.86 16.97 -8.34
CA ASP A 226 -11.57 18.33 -8.82
C ASP A 226 -10.17 18.86 -8.45
N GLY A 227 -9.20 17.97 -8.20
CA GLY A 227 -7.84 18.34 -7.76
C GLY A 227 -7.75 18.96 -6.36
N LYS A 228 -8.85 18.97 -5.57
CA LYS A 228 -8.94 19.69 -4.29
C LYS A 228 -9.24 18.81 -3.09
N THR A 229 -9.98 17.73 -3.30
CA THR A 229 -10.33 16.77 -2.25
C THR A 229 -9.80 15.42 -2.67
N SER A 230 -9.05 14.76 -1.80
CA SER A 230 -8.52 13.43 -2.05
C SER A 230 -8.79 12.48 -0.89
N TRP A 231 -8.73 11.18 -1.22
CA TRP A 231 -8.89 10.08 -0.28
C TRP A 231 -7.74 9.09 -0.48
N THR A 232 -7.17 8.60 0.61
CA THR A 232 -6.18 7.51 0.60
C THR A 232 -6.23 6.69 1.90
N GLY A 233 -5.79 5.44 1.88
CA GLY A 233 -5.75 4.55 3.04
C GLY A 233 -5.85 3.07 2.67
N GLY A 234 -6.48 2.28 3.55
CA GLY A 234 -6.50 0.81 3.44
C GLY A 234 -7.75 0.20 2.82
N PHE A 235 -8.87 0.93 2.75
CA PHE A 235 -10.15 0.40 2.27
C PHE A 235 -10.15 0.19 0.75
N ASN A 236 -10.52 -1.00 0.27
CA ASN A 236 -10.87 -1.21 -1.14
C ASN A 236 -12.38 -1.08 -1.38
N ILE A 237 -12.80 -1.15 -2.65
CA ILE A 237 -14.21 -1.09 -3.02
C ILE A 237 -14.83 -2.50 -2.96
N GLY A 238 -15.66 -2.75 -1.93
CA GLY A 238 -16.48 -3.95 -1.83
C GLY A 238 -17.20 -4.12 -0.49
N ASP A 239 -18.22 -4.97 -0.47
CA ASP A 239 -19.17 -5.12 0.65
C ASP A 239 -18.52 -5.61 1.95
N GLN A 240 -17.39 -6.33 1.85
CA GLN A 240 -16.64 -6.74 3.04
C GLN A 240 -16.16 -5.56 3.87
N TYR A 241 -15.83 -4.45 3.21
CA TYR A 241 -15.35 -3.22 3.82
C TYR A 241 -16.45 -2.44 4.57
N LEU A 242 -17.72 -2.77 4.30
CA LEU A 242 -18.90 -2.30 5.04
C LEU A 242 -19.35 -3.32 6.09
N SER A 243 -18.50 -4.31 6.42
CA SER A 243 -18.81 -5.39 7.36
C SER A 243 -19.98 -6.30 6.93
N ARG A 244 -20.35 -6.30 5.64
CA ARG A 244 -21.49 -7.09 5.12
C ARG A 244 -21.16 -8.57 4.89
N LYS A 245 -19.86 -8.95 4.92
CA LYS A 245 -19.43 -10.35 4.79
C LYS A 245 -19.25 -11.00 6.18
N LYS A 246 -20.14 -11.94 6.52
CA LYS A 246 -20.13 -12.70 7.79
C LYS A 246 -18.78 -13.36 8.11
N LYS A 247 -18.04 -13.83 7.09
CA LYS A 247 -16.70 -14.45 7.25
C LYS A 247 -15.75 -13.58 8.07
N PHE A 248 -15.74 -12.27 7.80
CA PHE A 248 -14.81 -11.34 8.43
C PHE A 248 -15.40 -10.69 9.69
N GLY A 249 -16.72 -10.49 9.72
CA GLY A 249 -17.38 -9.73 10.78
C GLY A 249 -17.16 -8.23 10.57
N TYR A 250 -16.92 -7.48 11.64
CA TYR A 250 -16.59 -6.06 11.52
C TYR A 250 -15.26 -5.87 10.79
N TRP A 251 -15.27 -5.14 9.68
CA TRP A 251 -14.06 -4.81 8.93
C TRP A 251 -13.51 -3.48 9.41
N ARG A 252 -12.41 -3.53 10.15
CA ARG A 252 -11.76 -2.34 10.72
C ARG A 252 -10.57 -1.94 9.86
N ASP A 253 -10.68 -0.80 9.20
CA ASP A 253 -9.60 -0.25 8.36
C ASP A 253 -9.55 1.27 8.51
N SER A 254 -8.50 1.92 8.03
CA SER A 254 -8.27 3.36 8.18
C SER A 254 -8.15 4.04 6.81
N GLN A 255 -8.93 5.09 6.59
CA GLN A 255 -8.86 5.99 5.42
C GLN A 255 -8.71 7.42 5.91
N VAL A 256 -8.05 8.27 5.13
CA VAL A 256 -8.05 9.71 5.34
C VAL A 256 -8.74 10.41 4.18
N ARG A 257 -9.50 11.45 4.52
CA ARG A 257 -9.96 12.47 3.58
C ARG A 257 -9.09 13.70 3.77
N ILE A 258 -8.52 14.20 2.68
CA ILE A 258 -7.64 15.35 2.66
C ILE A 258 -8.28 16.41 1.76
N VAL A 259 -8.37 17.65 2.25
CA VAL A 259 -8.73 18.82 1.44
C VAL A 259 -7.63 19.84 1.59
N GLY A 260 -6.92 20.13 0.50
CA GLY A 260 -5.74 20.97 0.57
C GLY A 260 -4.65 20.56 -0.41
N SER A 261 -3.46 21.11 -0.22
CA SER A 261 -2.33 20.92 -1.13
C SER A 261 -1.82 19.49 -1.23
N ALA A 262 -1.95 18.67 -0.18
CA ALA A 262 -1.64 17.25 -0.24
C ALA A 262 -2.53 16.50 -1.25
N SER A 263 -3.71 17.03 -1.61
CA SER A 263 -4.52 16.47 -2.70
C SER A 263 -3.86 16.62 -4.07
N LEU A 264 -3.03 17.64 -4.27
CA LEU A 264 -2.26 17.81 -5.51
C LEU A 264 -1.17 16.75 -5.65
N LEU A 265 -0.56 16.29 -4.54
CA LEU A 265 0.43 15.21 -4.54
C LEU A 265 -0.21 13.86 -4.88
N LEU A 266 -1.39 13.57 -4.31
CA LEU A 266 -2.16 12.37 -4.68
C LEU A 266 -2.65 12.43 -6.14
N GLN A 267 -3.02 13.62 -6.61
CA GLN A 267 -3.37 13.84 -8.02
C GLN A 267 -2.16 13.62 -8.94
N GLU A 268 -0.98 14.11 -8.56
CA GLU A 268 0.27 13.88 -9.28
C GLU A 268 0.59 12.39 -9.38
N ARG A 269 0.51 11.67 -8.25
CA ARG A 269 0.71 10.22 -8.21
C ARG A 269 -0.25 9.48 -9.15
N PHE A 270 -1.55 9.79 -9.06
CA PHE A 270 -2.55 9.24 -9.98
C PHE A 270 -2.19 9.50 -11.45
N VAL A 271 -1.76 10.72 -11.79
CA VAL A 271 -1.41 11.08 -13.17
C VAL A 271 -0.19 10.30 -13.66
N MET A 272 0.81 10.08 -12.80
CA MET A 272 1.96 9.25 -13.13
C MET A 272 1.55 7.80 -13.42
N ASP A 273 0.73 7.20 -12.54
CA ASP A 273 0.26 5.82 -12.70
C ASP A 273 -0.67 5.67 -13.92
N TRP A 274 -1.52 6.67 -14.16
CA TRP A 274 -2.37 6.77 -15.34
C TRP A 274 -1.53 6.81 -16.63
N ASN A 275 -0.60 7.77 -16.73
CA ASN A 275 0.21 7.97 -17.93
C ASN A 275 1.18 6.81 -18.19
N ALA A 276 1.61 6.08 -17.16
CA ALA A 276 2.34 4.83 -17.34
C ALA A 276 1.43 3.73 -17.93
N SER A 277 0.12 3.77 -17.66
CA SER A 277 -0.85 2.73 -18.01
C SER A 277 -1.61 2.98 -19.32
N ILE A 278 -1.54 4.19 -19.90
CA ILE A 278 -2.23 4.51 -21.17
C ILE A 278 -1.74 3.64 -22.34
N GLN A 279 -2.60 3.50 -23.34
CA GLN A 279 -2.28 2.74 -24.56
C GLN A 279 -2.22 3.62 -25.80
N LYS A 280 -2.66 4.87 -25.68
CA LYS A 280 -2.74 5.84 -26.77
C LYS A 280 -2.21 7.17 -26.28
N GLU A 281 -1.41 7.84 -27.10
CA GLU A 281 -0.78 9.13 -26.73
C GLU A 281 -1.80 10.22 -26.44
N ASN A 282 -2.98 10.17 -27.08
CA ASN A 282 -4.06 11.12 -26.82
C ASN A 282 -4.73 10.98 -25.44
N GLN A 283 -4.34 9.99 -24.62
CA GLN A 283 -4.79 9.82 -23.24
C GLN A 283 -3.80 10.38 -22.21
N VAL A 284 -2.63 10.87 -22.65
CA VAL A 284 -1.62 11.49 -21.79
C VAL A 284 -2.26 12.68 -21.07
N ILE A 285 -2.10 12.71 -19.77
CA ILE A 285 -2.43 13.86 -18.94
C ILE A 285 -1.17 14.69 -18.75
N THR A 286 -1.26 15.96 -19.12
CA THR A 286 -0.24 16.98 -18.82
C THR A 286 -0.76 17.96 -17.78
N PHE A 287 0.16 18.75 -17.21
CA PHE A 287 -0.20 19.80 -16.26
C PHE A 287 -1.25 20.74 -16.85
N ASN A 288 -2.34 20.95 -16.10
CA ASN A 288 -3.38 21.91 -16.42
C ASN A 288 -4.09 22.35 -15.13
N THR A 289 -4.70 23.53 -15.16
CA THR A 289 -5.31 24.18 -13.99
C THR A 289 -6.61 23.51 -13.51
N ILE A 290 -7.21 22.63 -14.31
CA ILE A 290 -8.40 21.87 -13.91
C ILE A 290 -8.00 20.72 -12.98
N LEU A 291 -6.92 20.00 -13.30
CA LEU A 291 -6.42 18.91 -12.47
C LEU A 291 -5.53 19.41 -11.33
N PHE A 292 -4.79 20.50 -11.56
CA PHE A 292 -3.89 21.11 -10.60
C PHE A 292 -4.32 22.55 -10.34
N PRO A 293 -5.46 22.77 -9.66
CA PRO A 293 -5.90 24.11 -9.30
C PRO A 293 -4.88 24.76 -8.38
N ASN A 294 -4.72 26.08 -8.49
CA ASN A 294 -3.88 26.81 -7.55
C ASN A 294 -4.56 26.82 -6.19
N LEU A 295 -3.90 26.25 -5.19
CA LEU A 295 -4.35 26.25 -3.80
C LEU A 295 -3.47 27.25 -3.05
N ASP A 296 -4.11 28.22 -2.38
CA ASP A 296 -3.36 29.22 -1.63
C ASP A 296 -2.84 28.62 -0.33
N GLU A 297 -1.56 28.27 -0.32
CA GLU A 297 -0.82 27.81 0.86
C GLU A 297 -0.65 28.89 1.93
N ASN A 298 -0.99 30.15 1.65
CA ASN A 298 -1.06 31.20 2.69
C ASN A 298 -2.37 31.13 3.49
N ASP A 299 -3.39 30.44 2.98
CA ASP A 299 -4.71 30.31 3.60
C ASP A 299 -4.70 29.23 4.72
N ILE A 300 -3.77 29.38 5.67
CA ILE A 300 -3.57 28.41 6.77
C ILE A 300 -4.62 28.67 7.85
N HIS A 301 -5.52 27.70 8.03
CA HIS A 301 -6.58 27.75 9.04
C HIS A 301 -6.27 26.89 10.28
N ARG A 302 -7.07 27.07 11.33
CA ARG A 302 -7.05 26.16 12.48
C ARG A 302 -7.42 24.74 12.02
N GLY A 303 -6.56 23.77 12.34
CA GLY A 303 -6.73 22.38 11.87
C GLY A 303 -5.95 22.06 10.59
N ASP A 304 -5.02 22.93 10.18
CA ASP A 304 -4.01 22.64 9.18
C ASP A 304 -3.04 21.53 9.64
N VAL A 305 -3.00 20.44 8.88
CA VAL A 305 -2.16 19.27 9.14
C VAL A 305 -1.05 19.20 8.09
N ALA A 306 0.20 19.48 8.48
CA ALA A 306 1.31 19.33 7.57
C ALA A 306 1.47 17.85 7.18
N THR A 307 1.52 17.61 5.87
CA THR A 307 1.36 16.28 5.29
C THR A 307 2.38 16.05 4.18
N GLN A 308 3.04 14.90 4.18
CA GLN A 308 3.74 14.36 3.02
C GLN A 308 2.96 13.18 2.46
N ILE A 309 2.90 13.07 1.13
CA ILE A 309 2.42 11.88 0.46
C ILE A 309 3.65 11.16 -0.08
N VAL A 310 3.96 10.02 0.53
CA VAL A 310 5.10 9.18 0.16
C VAL A 310 4.58 8.04 -0.68
N SER A 311 5.09 7.90 -1.90
CA SER A 311 4.79 6.78 -2.78
C SER A 311 6.05 5.98 -3.04
N ASP A 312 5.90 4.67 -3.14
CA ASP A 312 7.02 3.78 -3.46
C ASP A 312 6.52 2.62 -4.30
N GLY A 313 7.45 1.97 -4.99
CA GLY A 313 7.14 0.89 -5.88
C GLY A 313 8.38 0.11 -6.31
N PRO A 314 8.16 -1.09 -6.87
CA PRO A 314 9.21 -2.01 -7.31
C PRO A 314 10.00 -1.50 -8.54
N ASP A 315 9.68 -0.30 -9.04
CA ASP A 315 10.36 0.47 -10.07
C ASP A 315 11.56 1.28 -9.54
N SER A 316 11.64 1.50 -8.22
CA SER A 316 12.79 2.11 -7.56
C SER A 316 13.83 1.07 -7.12
N TYR A 317 15.12 1.43 -7.19
CA TYR A 317 16.19 0.60 -6.61
C TYR A 317 16.29 0.76 -5.09
N ASN A 318 15.86 1.91 -4.57
CA ASN A 318 15.93 2.24 -3.15
C ASN A 318 14.58 1.96 -2.51
N ALA A 319 14.57 1.18 -1.42
CA ALA A 319 13.37 0.94 -0.61
C ALA A 319 13.05 2.18 0.25
N ASN A 320 12.67 3.29 -0.41
CA ASN A 320 12.52 4.60 0.21
C ASN A 320 11.44 4.57 1.30
N MET A 321 10.28 3.95 1.03
CA MET A 321 9.20 3.88 2.00
C MET A 321 9.56 3.00 3.20
N ARG A 322 10.09 1.79 2.99
CA ARG A 322 10.52 0.91 4.09
C ARG A 322 11.54 1.63 4.99
N ASN A 323 12.60 2.16 4.39
CA ASN A 323 13.70 2.81 5.12
C ASN A 323 13.23 4.11 5.79
N GLY A 324 12.33 4.86 5.16
CA GLY A 324 11.77 6.08 5.72
C GLY A 324 10.84 5.81 6.89
N ILE A 325 10.05 4.74 6.85
CA ILE A 325 9.24 4.28 7.99
C ILE A 325 10.15 3.79 9.14
N MET A 326 11.21 3.05 8.85
CA MET A 326 12.23 2.70 9.86
C MET A 326 12.84 3.96 10.49
N ARG A 327 13.17 4.96 9.66
CA ARG A 327 13.72 6.24 10.12
C ARG A 327 12.74 6.99 11.01
N LEU A 328 11.47 7.08 10.61
CA LEU A 328 10.39 7.71 11.35
C LEU A 328 10.23 7.07 12.73
N MET A 329 10.09 5.74 12.79
CA MET A 329 9.92 5.00 14.04
C MET A 329 11.14 5.10 14.96
N SER A 330 12.35 5.15 14.39
CA SER A 330 13.59 5.27 15.16
C SER A 330 13.76 6.62 15.88
N LEU A 331 12.92 7.62 15.57
CA LEU A 331 12.91 8.92 16.27
C LEU A 331 12.09 8.91 17.56
N ALA A 332 11.35 7.84 17.83
CA ALA A 332 10.51 7.68 19.00
C ALA A 332 11.30 7.80 20.30
N LYS A 333 10.67 8.41 21.32
CA LYS A 333 11.20 8.50 22.69
C LYS A 333 10.24 7.93 23.73
N LYS A 334 8.96 7.78 23.39
CA LYS A 334 7.90 7.34 24.30
C LYS A 334 7.18 6.11 23.76
N ARG A 335 6.66 6.16 22.52
CA ARG A 335 5.84 5.08 21.97
C ARG A 335 5.96 4.93 20.46
N VAL A 336 5.78 3.70 20.00
CA VAL A 336 5.52 3.37 18.59
C VAL A 336 4.37 2.38 18.56
N TRP A 337 3.24 2.74 17.97
CA TRP A 337 2.08 1.85 17.87
C TRP A 337 1.74 1.59 16.41
N ILE A 338 1.59 0.32 16.04
CA ILE A 338 1.43 -0.14 14.65
C ILE A 338 0.16 -0.97 14.54
N GLN A 339 -0.69 -0.69 13.55
CA GLN A 339 -1.75 -1.60 13.12
C GLN A 339 -1.38 -2.14 11.74
N THR A 340 -1.46 -3.45 11.54
CA THR A 340 -1.20 -4.08 10.25
C THR A 340 -1.95 -5.41 10.12
N PRO A 341 -2.56 -5.72 8.95
CA PRO A 341 -3.15 -7.04 8.75
C PRO A 341 -2.09 -8.14 8.65
N TYR A 342 -0.89 -7.80 8.13
CA TYR A 342 0.17 -8.75 7.84
C TYR A 342 1.47 -8.28 8.49
N LEU A 343 1.97 -9.07 9.45
CA LEU A 343 3.20 -8.81 10.17
C LEU A 343 4.26 -9.84 9.76
N ILE A 344 4.94 -9.55 8.66
CA ILE A 344 6.00 -10.38 8.07
C ILE A 344 7.20 -9.48 7.75
N PRO A 345 7.77 -8.79 8.77
CA PRO A 345 8.85 -7.84 8.53
C PRO A 345 10.07 -8.56 7.95
N ASP A 346 10.80 -7.87 7.08
CA ASP A 346 12.12 -8.30 6.64
C ASP A 346 13.15 -8.14 7.76
N ASP A 347 14.37 -8.63 7.53
CA ASP A 347 15.42 -8.63 8.56
C ASP A 347 15.76 -7.21 9.04
N ALA A 348 15.74 -6.22 8.15
CA ALA A 348 16.03 -4.83 8.48
C ALA A 348 14.93 -4.20 9.36
N MET A 349 13.66 -4.41 9.00
CA MET A 349 12.53 -3.95 9.79
C MET A 349 12.45 -4.68 11.13
N PHE A 350 12.68 -6.00 11.15
CA PHE A 350 12.70 -6.80 12.38
C PHE A 350 13.76 -6.28 13.36
N ALA A 351 14.99 -6.06 12.89
CA ALA A 351 16.07 -5.49 13.70
C ALA A 351 15.74 -4.07 14.20
N THR A 352 15.06 -3.26 13.39
CA THR A 352 14.60 -1.91 13.77
C THR A 352 13.60 -1.98 14.91
N LEU A 353 12.57 -2.83 14.80
CA LEU A 353 11.56 -3.03 15.86
C LEU A 353 12.19 -3.50 17.17
N GLN A 354 13.14 -4.44 17.10
CA GLN A 354 13.90 -4.89 18.28
C GLN A 354 14.71 -3.76 18.91
N THR A 355 15.37 -2.95 18.10
CA THR A 355 16.19 -1.82 18.56
C THR A 355 15.32 -0.78 19.27
N ILE A 356 14.16 -0.45 18.72
CA ILE A 356 13.19 0.46 19.32
C ILE A 356 12.70 -0.08 20.67
N ALA A 357 12.27 -1.33 20.72
CA ALA A 357 11.79 -1.96 21.96
C ALA A 357 12.87 -1.95 23.07
N ARG A 358 14.11 -2.32 22.72
CA ARG A 358 15.24 -2.31 23.66
C ARG A 358 15.66 -0.91 24.12
N SER A 359 15.27 0.13 23.38
CA SER A 359 15.52 1.53 23.76
C SER A 359 14.54 2.05 24.81
N GLY A 360 13.64 1.20 25.34
CA GLY A 360 12.67 1.57 26.37
C GLY A 360 11.40 2.24 25.83
N VAL A 361 11.21 2.25 24.51
CA VAL A 361 10.01 2.78 23.85
C VAL A 361 8.86 1.77 23.97
N ASP A 362 7.65 2.24 24.32
CA ASP A 362 6.45 1.40 24.36
C ASP A 362 6.01 1.02 22.94
N LEU A 363 6.54 -0.11 22.45
CA LEU A 363 6.24 -0.64 21.13
C LEU A 363 5.05 -1.61 21.20
N ARG A 364 3.97 -1.27 20.50
CA ARG A 364 2.74 -2.07 20.40
C ARG A 364 2.41 -2.37 18.94
N ILE A 365 2.03 -3.60 18.64
CA ILE A 365 1.60 -4.00 17.29
C ILE A 365 0.26 -4.71 17.39
N MET A 366 -0.70 -4.30 16.58
CA MET A 366 -2.03 -4.89 16.51
C MET A 366 -2.22 -5.68 15.20
N ILE A 367 -2.66 -6.93 15.32
CA ILE A 367 -2.85 -7.87 14.20
C ILE A 367 -4.23 -8.55 14.26
N PRO A 368 -4.70 -9.17 13.16
CA PRO A 368 -5.99 -9.87 13.12
C PRO A 368 -6.10 -11.09 14.05
N CYS A 369 -7.32 -11.40 14.50
CA CYS A 369 -7.62 -12.66 15.20
C CYS A 369 -7.89 -13.86 14.27
N LYS A 370 -8.00 -13.62 12.96
CA LYS A 370 -8.45 -14.64 11.98
C LYS A 370 -7.74 -14.48 10.63
N PRO A 371 -7.60 -15.58 9.87
CA PRO A 371 -7.02 -15.53 8.54
C PRO A 371 -7.99 -15.01 7.49
N ASP A 372 -7.45 -14.27 6.53
CA ASP A 372 -8.03 -14.05 5.20
C ASP A 372 -7.33 -14.89 4.13
N HIS A 373 -6.03 -15.14 4.31
CA HIS A 373 -5.17 -16.00 3.50
C HIS A 373 -4.54 -17.15 4.32
N PRO A 374 -4.35 -18.35 3.72
CA PRO A 374 -3.97 -19.57 4.45
C PRO A 374 -2.56 -19.53 5.05
N PHE A 375 -1.57 -18.96 4.34
CA PHE A 375 -0.17 -18.94 4.78
C PHE A 375 0.22 -17.63 5.49
N ILE A 376 -0.30 -16.49 5.02
CA ILE A 376 0.05 -15.15 5.52
C ILE A 376 -0.28 -15.02 7.01
N TYR A 377 -1.45 -15.50 7.43
CA TYR A 377 -1.83 -15.45 8.83
C TYR A 377 -0.91 -16.28 9.74
N ARG A 378 -0.46 -17.45 9.27
CA ARG A 378 0.43 -18.32 10.03
C ARG A 378 1.85 -17.75 10.11
N ALA A 379 2.34 -17.11 9.05
CA ALA A 379 3.58 -16.35 9.10
C ALA A 379 3.47 -15.17 10.07
N THR A 380 2.36 -14.40 10.01
CA THR A 380 2.06 -13.31 10.94
C THR A 380 2.09 -13.77 12.40
N GLN A 381 1.46 -14.90 12.71
CA GLN A 381 1.52 -15.48 14.07
C GLN A 381 2.95 -15.86 14.48
N TRP A 382 3.77 -16.36 13.56
CA TRP A 382 5.16 -16.69 13.86
C TRP A 382 5.96 -15.43 14.25
N TYR A 383 5.90 -14.36 13.45
CA TYR A 383 6.62 -13.13 13.77
C TYR A 383 6.07 -12.45 15.02
N ALA A 384 4.76 -12.48 15.24
CA ALA A 384 4.14 -12.00 16.48
C ALA A 384 4.69 -12.73 17.71
N ASN A 385 4.77 -14.06 17.67
CA ASN A 385 5.34 -14.86 18.74
C ASN A 385 6.80 -14.46 19.01
N GLU A 386 7.62 -14.29 17.97
CA GLU A 386 9.03 -13.91 18.14
C GLU A 386 9.20 -12.48 18.64
N LEU A 387 8.51 -11.49 18.06
CA LEU A 387 8.56 -10.09 18.48
C LEU A 387 8.13 -9.92 19.94
N SER A 388 7.12 -10.69 20.39
CA SER A 388 6.67 -10.65 21.79
C SER A 388 7.79 -10.99 22.80
N ARG A 389 8.75 -11.85 22.42
CA ARG A 389 9.90 -12.21 23.26
C ARG A 389 10.88 -11.06 23.44
N TYR A 390 10.84 -10.05 22.57
CA TYR A 390 11.69 -8.86 22.65
C TYR A 390 11.02 -7.70 23.42
N GLY A 391 9.93 -7.98 24.16
CA GLY A 391 9.22 -6.97 24.96
C GLY A 391 8.22 -6.14 24.16
N ILE A 392 7.96 -6.51 22.90
CA ILE A 392 6.97 -5.86 22.04
C ILE A 392 5.58 -6.38 22.40
N LYS A 393 4.64 -5.48 22.69
CA LYS A 393 3.27 -5.87 23.05
C LYS A 393 2.45 -6.15 21.79
N ILE A 394 2.08 -7.40 21.59
CA ILE A 394 1.23 -7.80 20.46
C ILE A 394 -0.23 -7.87 20.90
N TYR A 395 -1.11 -7.12 20.24
CA TYR A 395 -2.54 -7.13 20.45
C TYR A 395 -3.26 -7.85 19.31
N ILE A 396 -4.13 -8.80 19.66
CA ILE A 396 -4.98 -9.54 18.74
C ILE A 396 -6.36 -8.90 18.70
N TYR A 397 -6.75 -8.33 17.56
CA TYR A 397 -8.03 -7.64 17.40
C TYR A 397 -9.21 -8.61 17.32
N ASN A 398 -10.13 -8.59 18.28
CA ASN A 398 -11.18 -9.61 18.39
C ASN A 398 -12.55 -9.21 17.83
N LYS A 399 -12.79 -7.94 17.50
CA LYS A 399 -14.10 -7.47 17.04
C LYS A 399 -14.40 -7.82 15.57
N GLY A 400 -13.45 -8.40 14.83
CA GLY A 400 -13.64 -8.78 13.44
C GLY A 400 -12.32 -8.98 12.73
N PHE A 401 -12.15 -8.36 11.57
CA PHE A 401 -10.89 -8.37 10.83
C PHE A 401 -10.31 -6.95 10.80
N ILE A 402 -9.08 -6.78 11.29
CA ILE A 402 -8.37 -5.50 11.20
C ILE A 402 -7.50 -5.50 9.96
N HIS A 403 -7.69 -4.50 9.12
CA HIS A 403 -6.94 -4.28 7.90
C HIS A 403 -6.32 -2.88 7.86
N ALA A 404 -6.29 -2.16 8.99
CA ALA A 404 -5.63 -0.86 9.09
C ALA A 404 -4.10 -0.98 8.88
N LYS A 405 -3.50 0.05 8.26
CA LYS A 405 -2.05 0.25 8.12
C LYS A 405 -1.69 1.61 8.67
N THR A 406 -1.51 1.65 9.98
CA THR A 406 -1.26 2.91 10.69
C THR A 406 -0.04 2.76 11.58
N ILE A 407 0.70 3.86 11.71
CA ILE A 407 1.80 3.98 12.65
C ILE A 407 1.60 5.27 13.43
N VAL A 408 1.82 5.21 14.74
CA VAL A 408 1.87 6.37 15.64
C VAL A 408 3.25 6.40 16.26
N VAL A 409 3.94 7.53 16.18
CA VAL A 409 5.24 7.77 16.79
C VAL A 409 5.13 8.91 17.78
N ASP A 410 5.33 8.60 19.06
CA ASP A 410 5.13 9.50 20.19
C ASP A 410 3.75 10.20 20.12
N ASP A 411 3.74 11.53 20.21
CA ASP A 411 2.57 12.38 20.00
C ASP A 411 2.80 13.30 18.79
N THR A 412 3.80 13.00 17.94
CA THR A 412 4.34 13.94 16.95
C THR A 412 4.07 13.52 15.51
N PHE A 413 4.15 12.23 15.21
CA PHE A 413 3.98 11.74 13.85
C PHE A 413 2.99 10.59 13.80
N SER A 414 2.23 10.54 12.70
CA SER A 414 1.40 9.39 12.38
C SER A 414 1.40 9.10 10.89
N THR A 415 1.06 7.87 10.52
CA THR A 415 0.88 7.47 9.13
C THR A 415 -0.43 6.74 8.93
N VAL A 416 -1.02 6.93 7.74
CA VAL A 416 -2.16 6.16 7.24
C VAL A 416 -1.92 5.92 5.75
N GLY A 417 -2.10 4.69 5.28
CA GLY A 417 -1.87 4.37 3.87
C GLY A 417 -2.19 2.93 3.52
N SER A 418 -1.56 2.45 2.45
CA SER A 418 -1.75 1.11 1.92
C SER A 418 -0.71 0.09 2.38
N MET A 419 0.47 0.55 2.82
CA MET A 419 1.66 -0.27 3.09
C MET A 419 1.49 -1.20 4.31
N ASN A 420 1.49 -2.52 4.08
CA ASN A 420 1.56 -3.53 5.14
C ASN A 420 2.96 -3.60 5.77
N GLN A 421 3.11 -4.36 6.86
CA GLN A 421 4.41 -4.68 7.43
C GLN A 421 4.90 -6.04 6.93
N ASP A 422 5.01 -6.20 5.61
CA ASP A 422 5.40 -7.44 4.93
C ASP A 422 6.38 -7.22 3.77
N TYR A 423 7.01 -8.32 3.31
CA TYR A 423 7.93 -8.31 2.16
C TYR A 423 7.29 -7.74 0.89
N ARG A 424 5.99 -7.95 0.67
CA ARG A 424 5.32 -7.47 -0.56
C ARG A 424 5.25 -5.96 -0.60
N SER A 425 4.80 -5.34 0.48
CA SER A 425 4.71 -3.89 0.57
C SER A 425 6.08 -3.22 0.58
N TYR A 426 7.15 -3.92 0.98
CA TYR A 426 8.50 -3.37 0.94
C TYR A 426 9.15 -3.44 -0.44
N ASP A 427 8.89 -4.49 -1.23
CA ASP A 427 9.69 -4.76 -2.44
C ASP A 427 8.87 -5.01 -3.72
N LEU A 428 7.56 -5.29 -3.65
CA LEU A 428 6.77 -5.80 -4.78
C LEU A 428 5.51 -5.01 -5.12
N ASN A 429 4.87 -4.36 -4.15
CA ASN A 429 3.66 -3.61 -4.37
C ASN A 429 3.96 -2.13 -4.64
N PHE A 430 3.11 -1.50 -5.44
CA PHE A 430 3.06 -0.05 -5.54
C PHE A 430 2.21 0.47 -4.39
N GLU A 431 2.82 1.22 -3.47
CA GLU A 431 2.21 1.66 -2.21
C GLU A 431 2.16 3.19 -2.13
N ASP A 432 1.24 3.70 -1.31
CA ASP A 432 1.18 5.11 -0.90
C ASP A 432 0.89 5.23 0.60
N VAL A 433 1.55 6.19 1.24
CA VAL A 433 1.40 6.50 2.66
C VAL A 433 1.34 8.01 2.85
N ALA A 434 0.31 8.47 3.54
CA ALA A 434 0.26 9.83 4.05
C ALA A 434 0.97 9.88 5.41
N VAL A 435 1.98 10.74 5.52
CA VAL A 435 2.74 11.01 6.75
C VAL A 435 2.31 12.36 7.30
N PHE A 436 1.85 12.37 8.54
CA PHE A 436 1.30 13.55 9.20
C PHE A 436 2.24 14.04 10.30
N TYR A 437 2.45 15.35 10.31
CA TYR A 437 3.32 16.06 11.25
C TYR A 437 2.51 16.96 12.17
N ASP A 438 1.32 16.54 12.59
CA ASP A 438 0.46 17.30 13.49
C ASP A 438 0.15 16.50 14.76
N LYS A 439 0.29 17.16 15.92
CA LYS A 439 0.06 16.54 17.22
C LYS A 439 -1.41 16.16 17.43
N ASN A 440 -2.35 17.03 17.07
CA ASN A 440 -3.76 16.77 17.33
C ASN A 440 -4.26 15.61 16.47
N PHE A 441 -3.89 15.60 15.19
CA PHE A 441 -4.21 14.48 14.30
C PHE A 441 -3.53 13.19 14.77
N THR A 442 -2.27 13.25 15.20
CA THR A 442 -1.57 12.08 15.75
C THR A 442 -2.27 11.53 17.00
N LEU A 443 -2.80 12.40 17.87
CA LEU A 443 -3.61 11.97 19.01
C LEU A 443 -4.95 11.34 18.58
N GLU A 444 -5.56 11.77 17.48
CA GLU A 444 -6.75 11.13 16.90
C GLU A 444 -6.44 9.72 16.39
N VAL A 445 -5.32 9.53 15.67
CA VAL A 445 -4.87 8.19 15.24
C VAL A 445 -4.55 7.32 16.45
N ALA A 446 -3.84 7.85 17.46
CA ALA A 446 -3.54 7.14 18.70
C ALA A 446 -4.81 6.74 19.45
N LYS A 447 -5.83 7.61 19.46
CA LYS A 447 -7.11 7.33 20.09
C LYS A 447 -7.84 6.18 19.40
N SER A 448 -7.79 6.12 18.07
CA SER A 448 -8.35 4.99 17.30
C SER A 448 -7.67 3.66 17.66
N PHE A 449 -6.35 3.67 17.86
CA PHE A 449 -5.61 2.49 18.31
C PHE A 449 -6.06 2.05 19.72
N GLU A 450 -6.21 2.99 20.65
CA GLU A 450 -6.67 2.70 22.01
C GLU A 450 -8.08 2.11 22.05
N ASP A 451 -8.98 2.62 21.20
CA ASP A 451 -10.34 2.12 21.12
C ASP A 451 -10.39 0.71 20.51
N ASP A 452 -9.55 0.42 19.51
CA ASP A 452 -9.37 -0.94 18.99
C ASP A 452 -8.70 -1.87 20.03
N MET A 453 -7.81 -1.34 20.87
CA MET A 453 -7.12 -2.09 21.92
C MET A 453 -8.09 -2.57 23.02
N LYS A 454 -9.15 -1.81 23.33
CA LYS A 454 -10.19 -2.21 24.30
C LYS A 454 -10.92 -3.50 23.93
N VAL A 455 -10.98 -3.80 22.64
CA VAL A 455 -11.62 -5.01 22.09
C VAL A 455 -10.58 -6.03 21.61
N SER A 456 -9.33 -5.88 22.05
CA SER A 456 -8.22 -6.75 21.68
C SER A 456 -7.72 -7.55 22.89
N SER A 457 -7.10 -8.70 22.63
CA SER A 457 -6.38 -9.48 23.65
C SER A 457 -4.89 -9.27 23.51
N LEU A 458 -4.17 -9.09 24.62
CA LEU A 458 -2.71 -9.11 24.61
C LEU A 458 -2.23 -10.55 24.44
N LEU A 459 -1.35 -10.81 23.47
CA LEU A 459 -0.68 -12.11 23.31
C LEU A 459 0.36 -12.29 24.41
N THR A 460 0.14 -13.25 25.31
CA THR A 460 1.05 -13.49 26.44
C THR A 460 1.99 -14.68 26.19
N PRO A 461 3.11 -14.79 26.94
CA PRO A 461 3.95 -15.98 26.90
C PRO A 461 3.20 -17.28 27.19
N GLU A 462 2.20 -17.24 28.08
CA GLU A 462 1.35 -18.39 28.42
C GLU A 462 0.48 -18.81 27.24
N ASP A 463 -0.06 -17.85 26.47
CA ASP A 463 -0.83 -18.13 25.26
C ASP A 463 0.03 -18.85 24.22
N ILE A 464 1.27 -18.38 24.02
CA ILE A 464 2.25 -18.97 23.10
C ILE A 464 2.65 -20.38 23.55
N ALA A 465 2.87 -20.58 24.85
CA ALA A 465 3.22 -21.87 25.42
C ALA A 465 2.12 -22.92 25.17
N LYS A 466 0.85 -22.53 25.30
CA LYS A 466 -0.33 -23.38 25.07
C LYS A 466 -0.57 -23.75 23.61
N GLN A 467 0.08 -23.10 22.64
CA GLN A 467 -0.08 -23.44 21.22
C GLN A 467 0.38 -24.88 20.94
N GLY A 468 -0.50 -25.66 20.29
CA GLY A 468 -0.24 -27.07 19.93
C GLY A 468 0.92 -27.22 18.93
N ARG A 469 1.58 -28.39 18.95
CA ARG A 469 2.74 -28.70 18.10
C ARG A 469 2.45 -28.52 16.61
N TRP A 470 1.26 -28.93 16.16
CA TRP A 470 0.86 -28.79 14.76
C TRP A 470 0.79 -27.33 14.30
N LEU A 471 0.24 -26.43 15.12
CA LEU A 471 0.19 -25.01 14.82
C LEU A 471 1.61 -24.41 14.72
N LYS A 472 2.51 -24.79 15.61
CA LYS A 472 3.92 -24.36 15.60
C LYS A 472 4.65 -24.81 14.32
N ILE A 473 4.35 -26.01 13.81
CA ILE A 473 4.86 -26.52 12.53
C ILE A 473 4.34 -25.65 11.38
N LEU A 474 3.03 -25.39 11.32
CA LEU A 474 2.43 -24.55 10.28
C LEU A 474 2.98 -23.12 10.28
N GLN A 475 3.18 -22.53 11.46
CA GLN A 475 3.80 -21.21 11.63
C GLN A 475 5.24 -21.20 11.09
N SER A 476 6.05 -22.18 11.50
CA SER A 476 7.45 -22.30 11.07
C SER A 476 7.57 -22.52 9.56
N PHE A 477 6.72 -23.37 8.99
CA PHE A 477 6.68 -23.61 7.55
C PHE A 477 6.24 -22.35 6.79
N SER A 478 5.19 -21.67 7.25
CA SER A 478 4.68 -20.47 6.57
C SER A 478 5.70 -19.34 6.57
N ARG A 479 6.50 -19.19 7.64
CA ARG A 479 7.64 -18.25 7.67
C ARG A 479 8.67 -18.53 6.58
N MET A 480 8.92 -19.79 6.23
CA MET A 480 9.88 -20.09 5.15
C MET A 480 9.43 -19.54 3.80
N LEU A 481 8.13 -19.30 3.64
CA LEU A 481 7.55 -18.68 2.45
C LEU A 481 7.57 -17.15 2.51
N SER A 482 7.96 -16.50 3.62
CA SER A 482 7.95 -15.04 3.77
C SER A 482 8.52 -14.25 2.58
N PRO A 483 9.68 -14.63 1.97
CA PRO A 483 10.25 -13.87 0.86
C PRO A 483 9.43 -13.91 -0.46
N ILE A 484 8.38 -14.74 -0.51
CA ILE A 484 7.45 -14.87 -1.65
C ILE A 484 5.98 -14.63 -1.27
N LEU A 485 5.69 -14.55 0.04
CA LEU A 485 4.37 -14.19 0.58
C LEU A 485 4.11 -12.69 0.48
#